data_AF-A0A9P0NXC8-F1
#
_entry.id   AF-A0A9P0NXC8-F1
#
_cell.length_a   1.000
_cell.length_b   1.000
_cell.length_c   1.000
_cell.angle_alpha   90.00
_cell.angle_beta   90.00
_cell.angle_gamma   90.00
#
_symmetry.space_group_name_H-M   'P 1'
#
loop_
_entity.id
_entity.type
_entity.pdbx_description
1 polymer ?
#
loop_
_entity_poly.entity_id
_entity_poly.type
_entity_poly.pdbx_seq_one_letter_code
_entity_poly.pdbx_strand_id
1 'polypeptide(L)'
;MAEAVVNNDEHAAYFEDVVARLTDAFPKLSLKVIRKVVASCRRDIVQMVIQLTATEVDEQRKAEIIESRALMPETEEASTTAVHQKRGTSIKSQVKKYTSGFKIEEFLAMFPNPEETFCNPERGEDVLDMTTVAYVESFFMNKYPSIYKSHISFLLYQGSTRQPKCISLLKMDEELQKVEQKGEQVMKCRRKPTTMRIDPGEDIRLLQELAYLEHRTDILDYKLKKQQEETDRRKFAKENGLTVSCQCCFVDDLLPEEVYSCTNDFCFCGECIRKSCEMKLGERDIQFPCLAACRSQFAWKTLQAALPPTLFSILSQRCTESEIRAAGLKVDSCPLCNFTNTIDELYTLFQCFNPKCMKET
;
A
#
# COMPACT_ATOMS: atom_id res chain seq x y z
N MET A 1 -9.96 6.95 67.85
CA MET A 1 -11.00 7.33 66.88
C MET A 1 -10.42 7.00 65.51
N ALA A 2 -10.40 5.73 65.11
CA ALA A 2 -11.53 4.91 64.66
C ALA A 2 -11.94 5.29 63.24
N GLU A 3 -11.27 4.67 62.26
CA GLU A 3 -11.79 4.38 60.92
C GLU A 3 -10.75 3.51 60.17
N ALA A 4 -10.65 2.25 60.61
CA ALA A 4 -9.84 1.23 59.95
C ALA A 4 -10.42 -0.18 60.19
N VAL A 5 -11.75 -0.34 60.17
CA VAL A 5 -12.39 -1.68 60.20
C VAL A 5 -13.80 -1.60 59.58
N VAL A 6 -13.93 -1.17 58.32
CA VAL A 6 -15.13 -1.47 57.50
C VAL A 6 -14.64 -1.51 56.05
N ASN A 7 -14.71 -2.69 55.41
CA ASN A 7 -14.68 -2.95 53.95
C ASN A 7 -14.02 -4.28 53.54
N ASN A 8 -13.52 -5.10 54.46
CA ASN A 8 -13.04 -6.45 54.10
C ASN A 8 -14.16 -7.48 53.95
N ASP A 9 -15.25 -7.37 54.71
CA ASP A 9 -16.35 -8.36 54.69
C ASP A 9 -17.27 -8.21 53.46
N GLU A 10 -17.53 -6.98 52.99
CA GLU A 10 -18.35 -6.75 51.80
C GLU A 10 -17.65 -7.19 50.50
N HIS A 11 -16.33 -7.00 50.43
CA HIS A 11 -15.53 -7.47 49.30
C HIS A 11 -15.40 -9.00 49.27
N ALA A 12 -15.33 -9.65 50.42
CA ALA A 12 -15.33 -11.12 50.51
C ALA A 12 -16.69 -11.72 50.13
N ALA A 13 -17.79 -11.10 50.57
CA ALA A 13 -19.14 -11.53 50.20
C ALA A 13 -19.42 -11.38 48.70
N TYR A 14 -19.01 -10.27 48.09
CA TYR A 14 -19.11 -10.07 46.64
C TYR A 14 -18.24 -11.06 45.85
N PHE A 15 -17.04 -11.36 46.35
CA PHE A 15 -16.15 -12.33 45.71
C PHE A 15 -16.75 -13.74 45.69
N GLU A 16 -17.32 -14.20 46.80
CA GLU A 16 -17.94 -15.53 46.87
C GLU A 16 -19.26 -15.61 46.08
N ASP A 17 -20.07 -14.54 45.99
CA ASP A 17 -21.26 -14.52 45.12
C ASP A 17 -20.90 -14.66 43.63
N VAL A 18 -19.87 -13.96 43.18
CA VAL A 18 -19.38 -14.06 41.80
C VAL A 18 -18.82 -15.45 41.49
N VAL A 19 -18.05 -16.04 42.42
CA VAL A 19 -17.50 -17.39 42.26
C VAL A 19 -18.62 -18.43 42.21
N ALA A 20 -19.67 -18.28 43.03
CA ALA A 20 -20.83 -19.17 43.02
C ALA A 20 -21.55 -19.15 41.67
N ARG A 21 -21.85 -17.96 41.13
CA ARG A 21 -22.53 -17.81 39.82
C ARG A 21 -21.73 -18.39 38.67
N LEU A 22 -20.41 -18.20 38.68
CA LEU A 22 -19.53 -18.76 37.64
C LEU A 22 -19.38 -20.27 37.76
N THR A 23 -19.44 -20.82 38.97
CA THR A 23 -19.41 -22.27 39.17
C THR A 23 -20.68 -22.91 38.62
N ASP A 24 -21.83 -22.29 38.83
CA ASP A 24 -23.12 -22.78 38.34
C ASP A 24 -23.24 -22.70 36.81
N ALA A 25 -22.76 -21.59 36.23
CA ALA A 25 -22.74 -21.41 34.77
C ALA A 25 -21.74 -22.35 34.04
N PHE A 26 -20.66 -22.78 34.72
CA PHE A 26 -19.60 -23.58 34.12
C PHE A 26 -19.25 -24.83 34.95
N PRO A 27 -20.15 -25.83 35.02
CA PRO A 27 -19.99 -26.99 35.90
C PRO A 27 -18.83 -27.92 35.51
N LYS A 28 -18.26 -27.76 34.31
CA LYS A 28 -17.09 -28.52 33.82
C LYS A 28 -15.75 -27.91 34.23
N LEU A 29 -15.74 -26.70 34.78
CA LEU A 29 -14.52 -26.00 35.22
C LEU A 29 -14.30 -26.19 36.73
N SER A 30 -13.05 -26.48 37.11
CA SER A 30 -12.74 -26.68 38.54
C SER A 30 -12.80 -25.37 39.32
N LEU A 31 -13.35 -25.42 40.55
CA LEU A 31 -13.52 -24.28 41.44
C LEU A 31 -12.21 -23.50 41.69
N LYS A 32 -11.06 -24.20 41.67
CA LYS A 32 -9.73 -23.60 41.84
C LYS A 32 -9.34 -22.69 40.69
N VAL A 33 -9.73 -23.02 39.45
CA VAL A 33 -9.46 -22.19 38.27
C VAL A 33 -10.35 -20.95 38.30
N ILE A 34 -11.64 -21.12 38.62
CA ILE A 34 -12.61 -20.03 38.71
C ILE A 34 -12.16 -18.99 39.74
N ARG A 35 -11.81 -19.41 40.97
CA ARG A 35 -11.30 -18.50 42.00
C ARG A 35 -10.03 -17.76 41.59
N LYS A 36 -9.14 -18.42 40.84
CA LYS A 36 -7.90 -17.81 40.37
C LYS A 36 -8.15 -16.74 39.30
N VAL A 37 -9.14 -16.93 38.44
CA VAL A 37 -9.55 -15.94 37.43
C VAL A 37 -10.22 -14.73 38.08
N VAL A 38 -11.14 -14.95 39.02
CA VAL A 38 -11.81 -13.85 39.75
C VAL A 38 -10.81 -13.05 40.59
N ALA A 39 -9.82 -13.71 41.20
CA ALA A 39 -8.75 -13.03 41.94
C ALA A 39 -7.74 -12.27 41.04
N SER A 40 -7.64 -12.65 39.77
CA SER A 40 -6.63 -12.16 38.82
C SER A 40 -7.11 -11.01 37.92
N CYS A 41 -8.42 -10.76 37.81
CA CYS A 41 -8.97 -9.89 36.77
C CYS A 41 -9.78 -8.70 37.31
N ARG A 42 -9.68 -7.55 36.62
CA ARG A 42 -10.45 -6.33 36.89
C ARG A 42 -11.95 -6.56 36.68
N ARG A 43 -12.78 -5.82 37.44
CA ARG A 43 -14.26 -5.92 37.49
C ARG A 43 -14.95 -6.07 36.12
N ASP A 44 -14.38 -5.47 35.08
CA ASP A 44 -14.96 -5.40 33.74
C ASP A 44 -15.10 -6.78 33.05
N ILE A 45 -14.14 -7.70 33.26
CA ILE A 45 -14.20 -9.05 32.66
C ILE A 45 -15.27 -9.90 33.36
N VAL A 46 -15.39 -9.77 34.68
CA VAL A 46 -16.42 -10.46 35.47
C VAL A 46 -17.81 -9.97 35.07
N GLN A 47 -17.98 -8.66 34.90
CA GLN A 47 -19.25 -8.08 34.47
C GLN A 47 -19.64 -8.52 33.06
N MET A 48 -18.66 -8.66 32.16
CA MET A 48 -18.88 -9.15 30.80
C MET A 48 -19.32 -10.62 30.79
N VAL A 49 -18.73 -11.47 31.64
CA VAL A 49 -19.14 -12.88 31.76
C VAL A 49 -20.53 -12.98 32.40
N ILE A 50 -20.83 -12.17 33.43
CA ILE A 50 -22.17 -12.12 34.05
C ILE A 50 -23.22 -11.68 33.02
N GLN A 51 -22.94 -10.67 32.18
CA GLN A 51 -23.83 -10.21 31.10
C GLN A 51 -24.05 -11.28 30.03
N LEU A 52 -23.04 -12.09 29.73
CA LEU A 52 -23.17 -13.20 28.78
C LEU A 52 -23.96 -14.38 29.36
N THR A 53 -23.90 -14.60 30.68
CA THR A 53 -24.67 -15.67 31.36
C THR A 53 -26.08 -15.26 31.77
N ALA A 54 -26.34 -13.97 31.96
CA ALA A 54 -27.65 -13.44 32.36
C ALA A 54 -28.51 -13.10 31.14
N THR A 55 -28.89 -14.10 30.35
CA THR A 55 -29.97 -13.95 29.37
C THR A 55 -30.83 -15.22 29.27
N GLU A 56 -31.85 -15.32 30.14
CA GLU A 56 -33.04 -16.16 29.90
C GLU A 56 -34.00 -15.51 28.88
N VAL A 57 -33.47 -14.77 27.90
CA VAL A 57 -34.25 -14.09 26.83
C VAL A 57 -33.71 -14.50 25.46
N ASP A 58 -33.44 -15.80 25.30
CA ASP A 58 -32.63 -16.31 24.18
C ASP A 58 -33.27 -17.52 23.46
N GLU A 59 -34.56 -17.80 23.66
CA GLU A 59 -35.28 -18.78 22.82
C GLU A 59 -36.04 -18.10 21.67
N GLN A 60 -36.74 -16.99 21.93
CA GLN A 60 -37.48 -16.27 20.89
C GLN A 60 -36.54 -15.57 19.89
N ARG A 61 -35.43 -15.01 20.37
CA ARG A 61 -34.42 -14.37 19.51
C ARG A 61 -33.65 -15.38 18.68
N LYS A 62 -33.39 -16.59 19.21
CA LYS A 62 -32.79 -17.69 18.43
C LYS A 62 -33.75 -18.19 17.35
N ALA A 63 -35.04 -18.29 17.63
CA ALA A 63 -36.03 -18.67 16.62
C ALA A 63 -36.11 -17.64 15.48
N GLU A 64 -36.16 -16.33 15.78
CA GLU A 64 -36.14 -15.27 14.77
C GLU A 64 -34.82 -15.21 13.99
N ILE A 65 -33.67 -15.48 14.62
CA ILE A 65 -32.37 -15.51 13.95
C ILE A 65 -32.22 -16.76 13.05
N ILE A 66 -32.79 -17.90 13.45
CA ILE A 66 -32.77 -19.13 12.63
C ILE A 66 -33.72 -19.00 11.44
N GLU A 67 -34.91 -18.41 11.63
CA GLU A 67 -35.87 -18.16 10.55
C GLU A 67 -35.36 -17.11 9.56
N SER A 68 -34.73 -16.03 10.04
CA SER A 68 -34.06 -15.05 9.17
C SER A 68 -32.82 -15.60 8.47
N ARG A 69 -32.09 -16.54 9.07
CA ARG A 69 -30.94 -17.22 8.42
C ARG A 69 -31.35 -18.26 7.39
N ALA A 70 -32.51 -18.89 7.53
CA ALA A 70 -33.07 -19.81 6.54
C ALA A 70 -33.64 -19.09 5.29
N LEU A 71 -33.94 -17.79 5.41
CA LEU A 71 -34.45 -16.94 4.32
C LEU A 71 -33.36 -16.21 3.54
N MET A 72 -32.09 -16.27 3.97
CA MET A 72 -30.96 -15.73 3.21
C MET A 72 -30.53 -16.75 2.14
N PRO A 73 -30.39 -16.35 0.86
CA PRO A 73 -29.89 -17.26 -0.17
C PRO A 73 -28.44 -17.68 0.16
N GLU A 74 -28.10 -18.95 -0.08
CA GLU A 74 -26.80 -19.61 0.18
C GLU A 74 -25.56 -18.89 -0.42
N THR A 75 -25.76 -17.79 -1.15
CA THR A 75 -24.74 -16.99 -1.83
C THR A 75 -23.88 -16.13 -0.91
N GLU A 76 -24.36 -15.69 0.26
CA GLU A 76 -23.63 -14.74 1.12
C GLU A 76 -22.56 -15.40 2.02
N GLU A 77 -22.81 -16.59 2.59
CA GLU A 77 -21.81 -17.32 3.39
C GLU A 77 -20.64 -17.84 2.54
N ALA A 78 -20.91 -18.21 1.27
CA ALA A 78 -19.87 -18.54 0.29
C ALA A 78 -19.03 -17.31 -0.10
N SER A 79 -19.63 -16.13 -0.13
CA SER A 79 -18.95 -14.89 -0.51
C SER A 79 -17.95 -14.40 0.55
N THR A 80 -18.29 -14.50 1.83
CA THR A 80 -17.45 -14.00 2.94
C THR A 80 -16.24 -14.91 3.19
N THR A 81 -16.45 -16.23 3.16
CA THR A 81 -15.36 -17.22 3.23
C THR A 81 -14.44 -17.16 1.99
N ALA A 82 -14.99 -16.98 0.79
CA ALA A 82 -14.19 -16.78 -0.42
C ALA A 82 -13.41 -15.46 -0.39
N VAL A 83 -13.95 -14.38 0.18
CA VAL A 83 -13.25 -13.10 0.34
C VAL A 83 -12.11 -13.21 1.36
N HIS A 84 -12.31 -13.90 2.49
CA HIS A 84 -11.25 -14.13 3.47
C HIS A 84 -10.15 -15.06 2.93
N GLN A 85 -10.51 -16.12 2.21
CA GLN A 85 -9.54 -16.99 1.53
C GLN A 85 -8.77 -16.24 0.44
N LYS A 86 -9.45 -15.44 -0.40
CA LYS A 86 -8.82 -14.58 -1.42
C LYS A 86 -7.87 -13.54 -0.82
N ARG A 87 -8.26 -12.91 0.30
CA ARG A 87 -7.40 -11.97 1.05
C ARG A 87 -6.16 -12.67 1.62
N GLY A 88 -6.33 -13.85 2.23
CA GLY A 88 -5.22 -14.65 2.75
C GLY A 88 -4.24 -15.14 1.67
N THR A 89 -4.75 -15.53 0.49
CA THR A 89 -3.90 -15.85 -0.66
C THR A 89 -3.19 -14.62 -1.24
N SER A 90 -3.85 -13.45 -1.23
CA SER A 90 -3.26 -12.19 -1.70
C SER A 90 -2.08 -11.75 -0.82
N ILE A 91 -2.24 -11.76 0.51
CA ILE A 91 -1.17 -11.38 1.45
C ILE A 91 0.03 -12.33 1.35
N LYS A 92 -0.21 -13.65 1.33
CA LYS A 92 0.86 -14.65 1.14
C LYS A 92 1.61 -14.45 -0.17
N SER A 93 0.89 -14.08 -1.24
CA SER A 93 1.52 -13.79 -2.53
C SER A 93 2.39 -12.54 -2.47
N GLN A 94 1.98 -11.50 -1.73
CA GLN A 94 2.75 -10.28 -1.54
C GLN A 94 4.00 -10.51 -0.69
N VAL A 95 3.88 -11.24 0.43
CA VAL A 95 5.03 -11.62 1.26
C VAL A 95 6.07 -12.40 0.44
N LYS A 96 5.63 -13.30 -0.43
CA LYS A 96 6.53 -14.09 -1.30
C LYS A 96 7.35 -13.20 -2.25
N LYS A 97 6.78 -12.09 -2.76
CA LYS A 97 7.48 -11.17 -3.68
C LYS A 97 8.69 -10.48 -3.06
N TYR A 98 8.67 -10.27 -1.75
CA TYR A 98 9.73 -9.55 -1.04
C TYR A 98 10.66 -10.48 -0.25
N THR A 99 10.49 -11.79 -0.35
CA THR A 99 11.26 -12.77 0.46
C THR A 99 11.99 -13.79 -0.41
N SER A 100 11.27 -14.54 -1.26
CA SER A 100 11.85 -15.63 -2.06
C SER A 100 11.68 -15.46 -3.56
N GLY A 101 10.75 -14.60 -3.99
CA GLY A 101 10.44 -14.34 -5.40
C GLY A 101 10.77 -12.90 -5.82
N PHE A 102 11.85 -12.32 -5.29
CA PHE A 102 12.22 -10.95 -5.57
C PHE A 102 12.63 -10.76 -7.04
N LYS A 103 12.10 -9.70 -7.67
CA LYS A 103 12.43 -9.30 -9.04
C LYS A 103 12.66 -7.80 -9.08
N ILE A 104 13.84 -7.41 -9.54
CA ILE A 104 14.29 -6.01 -9.58
C ILE A 104 13.36 -5.15 -10.45
N GLU A 105 12.95 -5.65 -11.61
CA GLU A 105 12.05 -4.93 -12.54
C GLU A 105 10.69 -4.61 -11.92
N GLU A 106 10.03 -5.62 -11.32
CA GLU A 106 8.74 -5.44 -10.65
C GLU A 106 8.87 -4.50 -9.44
N PHE A 107 9.97 -4.59 -8.71
CA PHE A 107 10.25 -3.73 -7.56
C PHE A 107 10.43 -2.26 -7.98
N LEU A 108 11.21 -2.00 -9.03
CA LEU A 108 11.43 -0.65 -9.57
C LEU A 108 10.18 -0.06 -10.24
N ALA A 109 9.28 -0.88 -10.76
CA ALA A 109 7.99 -0.42 -11.26
C ALA A 109 7.09 0.10 -10.13
N MET A 110 7.16 -0.51 -8.94
CA MET A 110 6.43 -0.05 -7.75
C MET A 110 7.13 1.13 -7.07
N PHE A 111 8.46 1.12 -7.03
CA PHE A 111 9.29 2.14 -6.40
C PHE A 111 10.33 2.65 -7.40
N PRO A 112 9.99 3.67 -8.23
CA PRO A 112 10.93 4.23 -9.21
C PRO A 112 12.22 4.74 -8.55
N ASN A 113 12.09 5.40 -7.40
CA ASN A 113 13.19 5.90 -6.58
C ASN A 113 13.16 5.28 -5.17
N PRO A 114 13.72 4.07 -4.98
CA PRO A 114 13.68 3.40 -3.70
C PRO A 114 14.52 4.13 -2.64
N GLU A 115 15.64 4.76 -3.01
CA GLU A 115 16.43 5.58 -2.07
C GLU A 115 15.60 6.71 -1.47
N GLU A 116 14.93 7.52 -2.28
CA GLU A 116 14.07 8.60 -1.77
C GLU A 116 12.92 8.06 -0.92
N THR A 117 12.36 6.91 -1.31
CA THR A 117 11.21 6.30 -0.62
C THR A 117 11.58 5.80 0.78
N PHE A 118 12.70 5.10 0.91
CA PHE A 118 13.09 4.47 2.16
C PHE A 118 14.00 5.35 3.03
N CYS A 119 14.69 6.36 2.46
CA CYS A 119 15.53 7.31 3.19
C CYS A 119 14.82 8.60 3.63
N ASN A 120 13.53 8.81 3.29
CA ASN A 120 12.87 10.08 3.58
C ASN A 120 12.88 10.40 5.10
N PRO A 121 13.51 11.51 5.55
CA PRO A 121 13.54 11.88 6.97
C PRO A 121 12.19 12.32 7.53
N GLU A 122 11.21 12.66 6.68
CA GLU A 122 9.83 12.95 7.08
C GLU A 122 9.02 11.68 7.34
N ARG A 123 9.56 10.50 7.00
CA ARG A 123 9.01 9.22 7.41
C ARG A 123 9.17 9.14 8.93
N GLY A 124 8.05 9.28 9.65
CA GLY A 124 8.03 9.22 11.11
C GLY A 124 8.72 7.97 11.66
N GLU A 125 9.14 8.00 12.93
CA GLU A 125 9.71 6.84 13.61
C GLU A 125 8.70 5.67 13.56
N ASP A 126 9.02 4.60 12.82
CA ASP A 126 8.20 3.38 12.81
C ASP A 126 8.34 2.71 14.19
N VAL A 127 7.28 2.76 14.99
CA VAL A 127 7.22 2.05 16.28
C VAL A 127 7.07 0.57 15.97
N LEU A 128 8.18 -0.18 16.07
CA LEU A 128 8.19 -1.61 15.83
C LEU A 128 7.61 -2.36 17.03
N ASP A 129 6.77 -3.36 16.76
CA ASP A 129 6.36 -4.30 17.80
C ASP A 129 7.51 -5.26 18.16
N MET A 130 7.42 -5.91 19.32
CA MET A 130 8.49 -6.77 19.82
C MET A 130 8.78 -7.97 18.89
N THR A 131 7.76 -8.46 18.19
CA THR A 131 7.87 -9.55 17.20
C THR A 131 8.66 -9.12 15.97
N THR A 132 8.38 -7.92 15.45
CA THR A 132 9.07 -7.30 14.33
C THR A 132 10.53 -7.01 14.68
N VAL A 133 10.81 -6.54 15.89
CA VAL A 133 12.18 -6.31 16.34
C VAL A 133 13.01 -7.60 16.35
N ALA A 134 12.43 -8.72 16.80
CA ALA A 134 13.12 -10.01 16.75
C ALA A 134 13.41 -10.47 15.31
N TYR A 135 12.50 -10.17 14.37
CA TYR A 135 12.68 -10.46 12.96
C TYR A 135 13.81 -9.61 12.35
N VAL A 136 13.78 -8.30 12.57
CA VAL A 136 14.82 -7.36 12.10
C VAL A 136 16.18 -7.67 12.74
N GLU A 137 16.23 -7.98 14.03
CA GLU A 137 17.45 -8.42 14.70
C GLU A 137 18.03 -9.68 14.04
N SER A 138 17.18 -10.66 13.73
CA SER A 138 17.59 -11.89 13.04
C SER A 138 18.09 -11.62 11.63
N PHE A 139 17.47 -10.70 10.90
CA PHE A 139 17.91 -10.25 9.57
C PHE A 139 19.33 -9.68 9.62
N PHE A 140 19.58 -8.71 10.49
CA PHE A 140 20.92 -8.11 10.61
C PHE A 140 21.97 -9.07 11.18
N MET A 141 21.57 -10.00 12.05
CA MET A 141 22.46 -11.06 12.52
C MET A 141 22.90 -12.02 11.41
N ASN A 142 22.07 -12.22 10.39
CA ASN A 142 22.38 -13.03 9.21
C ASN A 142 23.19 -12.25 8.18
N LYS A 143 22.86 -10.97 7.94
CA LYS A 143 23.60 -10.09 7.03
C LYS A 143 25.01 -9.80 7.54
N TYR A 144 25.16 -9.57 8.84
CA TYR A 144 26.43 -9.29 9.52
C TYR A 144 26.79 -10.38 10.55
N PRO A 145 27.19 -11.59 10.12
CA PRO A 145 27.39 -12.74 11.00
C PRO A 145 28.59 -12.59 11.95
N SER A 146 29.47 -11.64 11.67
CA SER A 146 30.67 -11.36 12.46
C SER A 146 30.41 -10.38 13.61
N ILE A 147 29.37 -9.54 13.54
CA ILE A 147 29.11 -8.49 14.54
C ILE A 147 28.43 -9.07 15.79
N TYR A 148 28.82 -8.58 16.98
CA TYR A 148 28.18 -8.97 18.25
C TYR A 148 26.68 -8.65 18.26
N LYS A 149 25.89 -9.61 18.75
CA LYS A 149 24.44 -9.44 18.91
C LYS A 149 24.12 -8.20 19.76
N SER A 150 24.86 -8.00 20.85
CA SER A 150 24.67 -6.85 21.76
C SER A 150 24.77 -5.51 21.05
N HIS A 151 25.63 -5.39 20.03
CA HIS A 151 25.75 -4.16 19.26
C HIS A 151 24.56 -3.96 18.30
N ILE A 152 24.11 -5.02 17.63
CA ILE A 152 22.89 -5.00 16.80
C ILE A 152 21.67 -4.62 17.66
N SER A 153 21.49 -5.25 18.81
CA SER A 153 20.42 -4.92 19.75
C SER A 153 20.54 -3.46 20.22
N PHE A 154 21.75 -2.99 20.55
CA PHE A 154 21.96 -1.59 20.98
C PHE A 154 21.44 -0.58 19.94
N LEU A 155 21.68 -0.82 18.64
CA LEU A 155 21.19 0.05 17.56
C LEU A 155 19.66 0.00 17.41
N LEU A 156 19.05 -1.17 17.57
CA LEU A 156 17.58 -1.35 17.49
C LEU A 156 16.84 -0.66 18.63
N TYR A 157 17.43 -0.68 19.83
CA TYR A 157 16.81 -0.15 21.03
C TYR A 157 17.22 1.29 21.35
N GLN A 158 18.27 1.84 20.72
CA GLN A 158 18.85 3.18 21.04
C GLN A 158 19.05 3.41 22.56
N GLY A 159 19.30 2.35 23.33
CA GLY A 159 19.39 2.42 24.80
C GLY A 159 18.07 2.46 25.58
N SER A 160 16.90 2.43 24.91
CA SER A 160 15.57 2.28 25.53
C SER A 160 15.12 0.83 25.52
N THR A 161 14.93 0.24 26.70
CA THR A 161 14.46 -1.17 26.84
C THR A 161 12.96 -1.35 26.71
N ARG A 162 12.17 -0.24 26.64
CA ARG A 162 10.70 -0.29 26.70
C ARG A 162 10.01 -0.06 25.37
N GLN A 163 10.62 0.69 24.46
CA GLN A 163 10.10 0.95 23.12
C GLN A 163 11.28 0.99 22.15
N PRO A 164 11.43 -0.02 21.27
CA PRO A 164 12.46 0.02 20.25
C PRO A 164 12.17 1.18 19.31
N LYS A 165 13.08 2.14 19.29
CA LYS A 165 13.10 3.25 18.35
C LYS A 165 14.20 2.96 17.36
N CYS A 166 13.86 2.26 16.28
CA CYS A 166 14.87 2.00 15.28
C CYS A 166 15.12 3.29 14.49
N ILE A 167 16.38 3.67 14.35
CA ILE A 167 16.79 4.52 13.23
C ILE A 167 16.37 3.76 11.96
N SER A 168 15.87 4.45 10.92
CA SER A 168 15.60 3.86 9.59
C SER A 168 16.55 2.71 9.28
N LEU A 169 16.04 1.56 8.82
CA LEU A 169 16.83 0.32 8.72
C LEU A 169 18.06 0.50 7.82
N LEU A 170 18.00 1.45 6.89
CA LEU A 170 19.11 1.89 6.05
C LEU A 170 20.27 2.51 6.83
N LYS A 171 19.99 3.41 7.76
CA LYS A 171 21.04 4.00 8.61
C LYS A 171 21.67 2.94 9.50
N MET A 172 20.86 1.99 9.99
CA MET A 172 21.40 0.85 10.74
C MET A 172 22.32 -0.01 9.88
N ASP A 173 21.93 -0.28 8.63
CA ASP A 173 22.76 -1.00 7.66
C ASP A 173 24.09 -0.29 7.41
N GLU A 174 24.07 1.02 7.19
CA GLU A 174 25.27 1.85 7.00
C GLU A 174 26.20 1.83 8.22
N GLU A 175 25.66 1.95 9.44
CA GLU A 175 26.47 1.89 10.66
C GLU A 175 27.08 0.50 10.87
N LEU A 176 26.31 -0.57 10.67
CA LEU A 176 26.83 -1.94 10.77
C LEU A 176 27.90 -2.22 9.71
N GLN A 177 27.73 -1.71 8.49
CA GLN A 177 28.73 -1.82 7.43
C GLN A 177 30.04 -1.11 7.81
N LYS A 178 29.97 0.10 8.39
CA LYS A 178 31.15 0.82 8.90
C LYS A 178 31.86 0.05 10.01
N VAL A 179 31.10 -0.53 10.94
CA VAL A 179 31.63 -1.32 12.06
C VAL A 179 32.33 -2.59 11.55
N GLU A 180 31.74 -3.28 10.57
CA GLU A 180 32.36 -4.44 9.93
C GLU A 180 33.65 -4.07 9.19
N GLN A 181 33.66 -2.96 8.44
CA GLN A 181 34.85 -2.47 7.73
C GLN A 181 36.00 -2.09 8.68
N LYS A 182 35.68 -1.52 9.85
CA LYS A 182 36.66 -1.16 10.87
C LYS A 182 37.14 -2.36 11.70
N GLY A 183 36.42 -3.49 11.66
CA GLY A 183 36.70 -4.64 12.52
C GLY A 183 36.42 -4.37 14.01
N GLU A 184 35.54 -3.43 14.31
CA GLU A 184 35.11 -3.12 15.69
C GLU A 184 33.90 -3.99 16.05
N GLN A 185 33.70 -4.32 17.33
CA GLN A 185 32.53 -5.09 17.77
C GLN A 185 32.31 -6.43 17.00
N VAL A 186 33.39 -7.04 16.52
CA VAL A 186 33.35 -8.32 15.82
C VAL A 186 33.76 -9.49 16.71
N MET A 187 33.12 -10.62 16.49
CA MET A 187 33.45 -11.93 17.06
C MET A 187 34.55 -12.60 16.24
N LYS A 188 35.36 -13.45 16.89
CA LYS A 188 36.37 -14.27 16.21
C LYS A 188 35.77 -15.35 15.30
N CYS A 189 34.59 -15.86 15.67
CA CYS A 189 33.90 -16.89 14.92
C CYS A 189 32.62 -16.33 14.33
N ARG A 190 32.35 -16.66 13.06
CA ARG A 190 31.10 -16.29 12.39
C ARG A 190 29.93 -17.01 13.05
N ARG A 191 28.83 -16.28 13.27
CA ARG A 191 27.57 -16.85 13.75
C ARG A 191 26.98 -17.80 12.70
N LYS A 192 26.37 -18.89 13.15
CA LYS A 192 25.54 -19.74 12.29
C LYS A 192 24.27 -18.97 11.89
N PRO A 193 23.77 -19.13 10.65
CA PRO A 193 22.53 -18.47 10.23
C PRO A 193 21.37 -18.77 11.17
N THR A 194 20.68 -17.72 11.61
CA THR A 194 19.46 -17.81 12.40
C THR A 194 18.29 -18.05 11.44
N THR A 195 17.46 -19.06 11.73
CA THR A 195 16.24 -19.30 10.95
C THR A 195 15.26 -18.15 11.16
N MET A 196 14.96 -17.42 10.09
CA MET A 196 13.92 -16.40 10.08
C MET A 196 12.57 -17.09 9.87
N ARG A 197 11.66 -16.97 10.83
CA ARG A 197 10.29 -17.44 10.69
C ARG A 197 9.43 -16.24 10.32
N ILE A 198 8.92 -16.25 9.10
CA ILE A 198 7.97 -15.24 8.64
C ILE A 198 6.59 -15.61 9.17
N ASP A 199 6.04 -14.82 10.09
CA ASP A 199 4.64 -15.00 10.47
C ASP A 199 3.74 -14.40 9.36
N PRO A 200 2.64 -15.05 8.96
CA PRO A 200 1.83 -14.62 7.80
C PRO A 200 1.16 -13.24 7.92
N GLY A 201 1.32 -12.55 9.05
CA GLY A 201 0.79 -11.21 9.32
C GLY A 201 1.85 -10.11 9.26
N GLU A 202 3.04 -10.38 8.74
CA GLU A 202 4.13 -9.41 8.67
C GLU A 202 3.78 -8.13 7.91
N ASP A 203 4.30 -7.02 8.44
CA ASP A 203 4.18 -5.70 7.85
C ASP A 203 4.82 -5.68 6.45
N ILE A 204 3.99 -5.56 5.42
CA ILE A 204 4.43 -5.52 4.02
C ILE A 204 5.44 -4.38 3.81
N ARG A 205 5.32 -3.27 4.54
CA ARG A 205 6.24 -2.13 4.42
C ARG A 205 7.62 -2.48 4.92
N LEU A 206 7.70 -3.18 6.05
CA LEU A 206 8.96 -3.69 6.59
C LEU A 206 9.63 -4.63 5.58
N LEU A 207 8.87 -5.56 5.01
CA LEU A 207 9.38 -6.50 4.02
C LEU A 207 9.90 -5.80 2.76
N GLN A 208 9.25 -4.73 2.31
CA GLN A 208 9.72 -3.91 1.19
C GLN A 208 11.07 -3.26 1.50
N GLU A 209 11.24 -2.71 2.70
CA GLU A 209 12.49 -2.08 3.13
C GLU A 209 13.63 -3.10 3.31
N LEU A 210 13.34 -4.26 3.90
CA LEU A 210 14.32 -5.34 4.04
C LEU A 210 14.74 -5.92 2.69
N ALA A 211 13.79 -6.13 1.77
CA ALA A 211 14.10 -6.57 0.41
C ALA A 211 14.96 -5.54 -0.34
N TYR A 212 14.69 -4.24 -0.15
CA TYR A 212 15.55 -3.19 -0.68
C TYR A 212 16.97 -3.26 -0.11
N LEU A 213 17.12 -3.48 1.21
CA LEU A 213 18.43 -3.60 1.87
C LEU A 213 19.24 -4.81 1.41
N GLU A 214 18.57 -5.93 1.13
CA GLU A 214 19.21 -7.14 0.65
C GLU A 214 19.70 -6.97 -0.79
N HIS A 215 18.88 -6.37 -1.66
CA HIS A 215 19.16 -6.23 -3.09
C HIS A 215 19.66 -4.84 -3.49
N ARG A 216 20.08 -4.00 -2.54
CA ARG A 216 20.44 -2.60 -2.80
C ARG A 216 21.51 -2.48 -3.89
N THR A 217 22.58 -3.26 -3.79
CA THR A 217 23.67 -3.27 -4.78
C THR A 217 23.16 -3.67 -6.15
N ASP A 218 22.40 -4.76 -6.22
CA ASP A 218 21.86 -5.28 -7.48
C ASP A 218 20.92 -4.28 -8.16
N ILE A 219 20.11 -3.56 -7.36
CA ILE A 219 19.20 -2.51 -7.85
C ILE A 219 20.00 -1.32 -8.41
N LEU A 220 21.04 -0.88 -7.70
CA LEU A 220 21.89 0.23 -8.15
C LEU A 220 22.67 -0.14 -9.42
N ASP A 221 23.25 -1.34 -9.46
CA ASP A 221 23.95 -1.87 -10.62
C ASP A 221 23.01 -2.04 -11.82
N TYR A 222 21.79 -2.53 -11.60
CA TYR A 222 20.78 -2.62 -12.64
C TYR A 222 20.39 -1.24 -13.18
N LYS A 223 20.21 -0.24 -12.31
CA LYS A 223 19.94 1.15 -12.74
C LYS A 223 21.11 1.70 -13.55
N LEU A 224 22.34 1.52 -13.09
CA LEU A 224 23.53 2.00 -13.79
C LEU A 224 23.68 1.33 -15.15
N LYS A 225 23.54 0.01 -15.22
CA LYS A 225 23.59 -0.76 -16.46
C LYS A 225 22.52 -0.30 -17.45
N LYS A 226 21.28 -0.12 -17.00
CA LYS A 226 20.19 0.38 -17.85
C LYS A 226 20.44 1.80 -18.36
N GLN A 227 21.01 2.67 -17.53
CA GLN A 227 21.43 4.01 -17.95
C GLN A 227 22.56 3.95 -18.98
N GLN A 228 23.57 3.10 -18.76
CA GLN A 228 24.67 2.91 -19.70
C GLN A 228 24.16 2.39 -21.05
N GLU A 229 23.33 1.34 -21.05
CA GLU A 229 22.69 0.80 -22.24
C GLU A 229 21.91 1.86 -23.01
N GLU A 230 21.13 2.70 -22.33
CA GLU A 230 20.40 3.81 -22.95
C GLU A 230 21.37 4.87 -23.53
N THR A 231 22.44 5.22 -22.81
CA THR A 231 23.43 6.19 -23.32
C THR A 231 24.20 5.65 -24.52
N ASP A 232 24.56 4.37 -24.51
CA ASP A 232 25.29 3.73 -25.61
C ASP A 232 24.39 3.55 -26.82
N ARG A 233 23.10 3.23 -26.60
CA ARG A 233 22.08 3.21 -27.65
C ARG A 233 21.94 4.58 -28.31
N ARG A 234 21.89 5.66 -27.52
CA ARG A 234 21.83 7.04 -28.04
C ARG A 234 23.08 7.43 -28.81
N LYS A 235 24.27 7.11 -28.30
CA LYS A 235 25.53 7.34 -29.00
C LYS A 235 25.57 6.60 -30.33
N PHE A 236 25.22 5.31 -30.33
CA PHE A 236 25.14 4.50 -31.54
C PHE A 236 24.17 5.11 -32.56
N ALA A 237 22.98 5.54 -32.14
CA ALA A 237 22.02 6.19 -33.04
C ALA A 237 22.60 7.47 -33.65
N LYS A 238 23.31 8.28 -32.85
CA LYS A 238 23.94 9.51 -33.30
C LYS A 238 25.08 9.27 -34.30
N GLU A 239 25.96 8.32 -34.02
CA GLU A 239 27.09 7.96 -34.88
C GLU A 239 26.64 7.38 -36.23
N ASN A 240 25.50 6.66 -36.25
CA ASN A 240 24.93 6.08 -37.45
C ASN A 240 23.92 7.00 -38.17
N GLY A 241 23.71 8.24 -37.69
CA GLY A 241 22.75 9.17 -38.28
C GLY A 241 21.29 8.69 -38.23
N LEU A 242 20.95 7.84 -37.26
CA LEU A 242 19.61 7.29 -37.03
C LEU A 242 18.77 8.16 -36.08
N THR A 243 19.31 9.31 -35.64
CA THR A 243 18.57 10.27 -34.83
C THR A 243 17.61 11.06 -35.70
N VAL A 244 16.52 11.52 -35.08
CA VAL A 244 15.49 12.31 -35.74
C VAL A 244 15.39 13.65 -35.03
N SER A 245 15.19 14.72 -35.80
CA SER A 245 15.00 16.06 -35.26
C SER A 245 13.52 16.39 -35.06
N CYS A 246 13.21 17.01 -33.92
CA CYS A 246 11.87 17.56 -33.69
C CYS A 246 11.70 18.86 -34.48
N GLN A 247 10.64 18.96 -35.29
CA GLN A 247 10.40 20.14 -36.12
C GLN A 247 9.78 21.32 -35.37
N CYS A 248 9.47 21.15 -34.09
CA CYS A 248 8.93 22.22 -33.23
C CYS A 248 10.01 22.83 -32.32
N CYS A 249 10.84 22.00 -31.68
CA CYS A 249 11.88 22.46 -30.74
C CYS A 249 13.31 22.30 -31.25
N PHE A 250 13.52 21.70 -32.43
CA PHE A 250 14.82 21.51 -33.06
C PHE A 250 15.83 20.76 -32.16
N VAL A 251 15.34 19.81 -31.37
CA VAL A 251 16.18 18.85 -30.66
C VAL A 251 16.52 17.72 -31.63
N ASP A 252 17.81 17.52 -31.91
CA ASP A 252 18.33 16.67 -33.00
C ASP A 252 18.82 15.28 -32.55
N ASP A 253 18.78 15.00 -31.25
CA ASP A 253 19.29 13.77 -30.62
C ASP A 253 18.16 12.82 -30.17
N LEU A 254 17.00 12.84 -30.84
CA LEU A 254 15.87 11.98 -30.47
C LEU A 254 15.99 10.60 -31.14
N LEU A 255 15.64 9.56 -30.38
CA LEU A 255 15.51 8.22 -30.93
C LEU A 255 14.19 8.10 -31.73
N PRO A 256 14.12 7.26 -32.77
CA PRO A 256 12.89 7.04 -33.54
C PRO A 256 11.68 6.63 -32.68
N GLU A 257 11.91 5.96 -31.54
CA GLU A 257 10.87 5.54 -30.59
C GLU A 257 10.31 6.70 -29.75
N GLU A 258 11.06 7.80 -29.62
CA GLU A 258 10.68 8.99 -28.84
C GLU A 258 10.00 10.06 -29.71
N VAL A 259 9.86 9.78 -31.01
CA VAL A 259 9.33 10.69 -32.02
C VAL A 259 7.98 10.22 -32.51
N TYR A 260 7.09 11.18 -32.69
CA TYR A 260 5.71 10.98 -33.11
C TYR A 260 5.48 11.79 -34.39
N SER A 261 4.89 11.15 -35.40
CA SER A 261 4.60 11.79 -36.68
C SER A 261 3.13 12.20 -36.80
N CYS A 262 2.89 13.30 -37.51
CA CYS A 262 1.55 13.62 -38.00
C CYS A 262 1.22 12.83 -39.28
N THR A 263 -0.01 12.93 -39.79
CA THR A 263 -0.44 12.26 -41.03
C THR A 263 0.35 12.62 -42.29
N ASN A 264 1.09 13.75 -42.25
CA ASN A 264 1.97 14.21 -43.33
C ASN A 264 3.46 13.97 -43.01
N ASP A 265 3.78 13.04 -42.11
CA ASP A 265 5.15 12.60 -41.76
C ASP A 265 6.07 13.67 -41.16
N PHE A 266 5.51 14.76 -40.61
CA PHE A 266 6.30 15.69 -39.81
C PHE A 266 6.51 15.15 -38.39
N CYS A 267 7.75 15.20 -37.92
CA CYS A 267 8.21 14.56 -36.69
C CYS A 267 8.27 15.52 -35.50
N PHE A 268 7.73 15.11 -34.35
CA PHE A 268 7.71 15.87 -33.11
C PHE A 268 8.08 15.02 -31.90
N CYS A 269 8.73 15.60 -30.91
CA CYS A 269 8.95 14.94 -29.64
C CYS A 269 7.66 14.90 -28.80
N GLY A 270 7.54 13.91 -27.91
CA GLY A 270 6.38 13.79 -27.02
C GLY A 270 6.14 15.03 -26.14
N GLU A 271 7.20 15.76 -25.77
CA GLU A 271 7.09 16.99 -24.99
C GLU A 271 6.36 18.11 -25.75
N CYS A 272 6.67 18.31 -27.04
CA CYS A 272 6.01 19.31 -27.87
C CYS A 272 4.53 18.98 -28.09
N ILE A 273 4.21 17.70 -28.32
CA ILE A 273 2.81 17.25 -28.44
C ILE A 273 2.08 17.46 -27.11
N ARG A 274 2.67 17.06 -25.99
CA ARG A 274 2.07 17.23 -24.66
C ARG A 274 1.74 18.70 -24.36
N LYS A 275 2.72 19.59 -24.53
CA LYS A 275 2.51 21.03 -24.31
C LYS A 275 1.43 21.61 -25.22
N SER A 276 1.41 21.20 -26.48
CA SER A 276 0.37 21.64 -27.41
C SER A 276 -1.02 21.17 -26.97
N CYS A 277 -1.16 19.91 -26.58
CA CYS A 277 -2.42 19.38 -26.07
C CYS A 277 -2.87 20.09 -24.79
N GLU A 278 -1.96 20.35 -23.85
CA GLU A 278 -2.27 21.10 -22.63
C GLU A 278 -2.76 22.52 -22.92
N MET A 279 -2.09 23.25 -23.83
CA MET A 279 -2.54 24.57 -24.27
C MET A 279 -3.92 24.52 -24.92
N LYS A 280 -4.15 23.56 -25.82
CA LYS A 280 -5.43 23.40 -26.53
C LYS A 280 -6.58 23.03 -25.60
N LEU A 281 -6.32 22.16 -24.62
CA LEU A 281 -7.28 21.85 -23.56
C LEU A 281 -7.61 23.07 -22.71
N GLY A 282 -6.64 23.96 -22.46
CA GLY A 282 -6.86 25.25 -21.80
C GLY A 282 -7.75 26.20 -22.61
N GLU A 283 -7.59 26.21 -23.93
CA GLU A 283 -8.38 27.00 -24.88
C GLU A 283 -9.80 26.44 -25.13
N ARG A 284 -10.13 25.28 -24.56
CA ARG A 284 -11.36 24.49 -24.86
C ARG A 284 -11.48 24.10 -26.33
N ASP A 285 -10.36 24.00 -27.01
CA ASP A 285 -10.28 23.52 -28.39
C ASP A 285 -10.07 21.99 -28.38
N ILE A 286 -10.86 21.29 -29.18
CA ILE A 286 -10.80 19.83 -29.33
C ILE A 286 -10.04 19.42 -30.61
N GLN A 287 -9.53 20.39 -31.37
CA GLN A 287 -8.74 20.16 -32.55
C GLN A 287 -7.25 20.16 -32.20
N PHE A 288 -6.55 19.08 -32.59
CA PHE A 288 -5.11 18.92 -32.36
C PHE A 288 -4.36 18.92 -33.71
N PRO A 289 -4.20 20.11 -34.33
CA PRO A 289 -3.50 20.22 -35.60
C PRO A 289 -2.00 19.97 -35.46
N CYS A 290 -1.37 19.63 -36.57
CA CYS A 290 0.08 19.50 -36.67
C CYS A 290 0.78 20.83 -36.30
N LEU A 291 1.88 20.72 -35.55
CA LEU A 291 2.67 21.86 -35.08
C LEU A 291 3.48 22.55 -36.20
N ALA A 292 3.73 21.84 -37.31
CA ALA A 292 4.40 22.40 -38.49
C ALA A 292 3.43 23.09 -39.48
N ALA A 293 2.21 23.43 -39.04
CA ALA A 293 1.20 24.14 -39.83
C ALA A 293 0.80 23.46 -41.16
N CYS A 294 1.00 22.15 -41.29
CA CYS A 294 0.67 21.40 -42.51
C CYS A 294 -0.82 21.06 -42.67
N ARG A 295 -1.69 21.67 -41.86
CA ARG A 295 -3.16 21.50 -41.82
C ARG A 295 -3.67 20.09 -41.52
N SER A 296 -2.80 19.10 -41.34
CA SER A 296 -3.19 17.77 -40.86
C SER A 296 -3.44 17.78 -39.36
N GLN A 297 -4.17 16.77 -38.86
CA GLN A 297 -4.35 16.54 -37.43
C GLN A 297 -3.48 15.39 -36.96
N PHE A 298 -3.20 15.32 -35.67
CA PHE A 298 -2.58 14.13 -35.08
C PHE A 298 -3.59 12.98 -35.04
N ALA A 299 -3.16 11.79 -35.46
CA ALA A 299 -3.97 10.59 -35.32
C ALA A 299 -4.18 10.26 -33.84
N TRP A 300 -5.36 9.73 -33.49
CA TRP A 300 -5.71 9.38 -32.11
C TRP A 300 -4.70 8.41 -31.48
N LYS A 301 -4.23 7.42 -32.26
CA LYS A 301 -3.20 6.47 -31.82
C LYS A 301 -1.88 7.16 -31.46
N THR A 302 -1.50 8.18 -32.22
CA THR A 302 -0.30 8.99 -31.95
C THR A 302 -0.46 9.79 -30.66
N LEU A 303 -1.63 10.41 -30.44
CA LEU A 303 -1.93 11.12 -29.20
C LEU A 303 -1.93 10.17 -27.99
N GLN A 304 -2.49 8.97 -28.13
CA GLN A 304 -2.50 7.96 -27.07
C GLN A 304 -1.09 7.51 -26.69
N ALA A 305 -0.20 7.37 -27.66
CA ALA A 305 1.19 6.98 -27.41
C ALA A 305 2.03 8.13 -26.84
N ALA A 306 1.82 9.35 -27.31
CA ALA A 306 2.61 10.52 -26.94
C ALA A 306 2.23 11.13 -25.58
N LEU A 307 0.98 10.97 -25.13
CA LEU A 307 0.45 11.63 -23.94
C LEU A 307 0.46 10.71 -22.70
N PRO A 308 0.70 11.27 -21.50
CA PRO A 308 0.43 10.58 -20.25
C PRO A 308 -1.02 10.08 -20.17
N PRO A 309 -1.28 8.90 -19.56
CA PRO A 309 -2.63 8.33 -19.49
C PRO A 309 -3.68 9.26 -18.86
N THR A 310 -3.26 10.07 -17.89
CA THR A 310 -4.12 11.06 -17.23
C THR A 310 -4.57 12.17 -18.19
N LEU A 311 -3.63 12.75 -18.95
CA LEU A 311 -3.93 13.79 -19.94
C LEU A 311 -4.74 13.23 -21.10
N PHE A 312 -4.41 12.05 -21.60
CA PHE A 312 -5.16 11.40 -22.67
C PHE A 312 -6.61 11.09 -22.24
N SER A 313 -6.82 10.65 -20.99
CA SER A 313 -8.16 10.44 -20.45
C SER A 313 -8.99 11.73 -20.43
N ILE A 314 -8.41 12.85 -20.02
CA ILE A 314 -9.07 14.15 -20.02
C ILE A 314 -9.40 14.57 -21.45
N LEU A 315 -8.45 14.42 -22.37
CA LEU A 315 -8.61 14.75 -23.78
C LEU A 315 -9.75 13.93 -24.41
N SER A 316 -9.78 12.62 -24.17
CA SER A 316 -10.87 11.74 -24.60
C SER A 316 -12.23 12.19 -24.06
N GLN A 317 -12.32 12.50 -22.76
CA GLN A 317 -13.56 12.96 -22.15
C GLN A 317 -14.07 14.25 -22.81
N ARG A 318 -13.18 15.21 -23.07
CA ARG A 318 -13.52 16.48 -23.73
C ARG A 318 -13.98 16.31 -25.17
N CYS A 319 -13.33 15.43 -25.93
CA CYS A 319 -13.72 15.15 -27.31
C CYS A 319 -15.12 14.53 -27.35
N THR A 320 -15.35 13.51 -26.52
CA THR A 320 -16.67 12.87 -26.39
C THR A 320 -17.75 13.85 -25.93
N GLU A 321 -17.47 14.69 -24.93
CA GLU A 321 -18.38 15.75 -24.49
C GLU A 321 -18.76 16.69 -25.64
N SER A 322 -17.79 17.07 -26.47
CA SER A 322 -18.04 17.93 -27.62
C SER A 322 -18.83 17.24 -28.73
N GLU A 323 -18.56 15.96 -29.00
CA GLU A 323 -19.31 15.16 -29.99
C GLU A 323 -20.77 14.98 -29.58
N ILE A 324 -21.02 14.69 -28.30
CA ILE A 324 -22.38 14.56 -27.76
C ILE A 324 -23.14 15.90 -27.86
N ARG A 325 -22.50 17.02 -27.53
CA ARG A 325 -23.10 18.35 -27.71
C ARG A 325 -23.38 18.67 -29.18
N ALA A 326 -22.46 18.29 -30.09
CA ALA A 326 -22.64 18.49 -31.53
C ALA A 326 -23.79 17.63 -32.09
N ALA A 327 -24.07 16.47 -31.48
CA ALA A 327 -25.23 15.65 -31.78
C ALA A 327 -26.57 16.23 -31.24
N GLY A 328 -26.54 17.40 -30.57
CA GLY A 328 -27.71 18.06 -30.04
C GLY A 328 -28.19 17.50 -28.69
N LEU A 329 -27.43 16.58 -28.08
CA LEU A 329 -27.76 16.01 -26.78
C LEU A 329 -27.30 16.95 -25.66
N LYS A 330 -28.15 17.16 -24.66
CA LYS A 330 -27.80 17.94 -23.46
C LYS A 330 -26.90 17.12 -22.56
N VAL A 331 -25.78 17.74 -22.18
CA VAL A 331 -24.77 17.12 -21.34
C VAL A 331 -24.52 18.02 -20.16
N ASP A 332 -24.58 17.46 -18.96
CA ASP A 332 -24.23 18.16 -17.73
C ASP A 332 -23.14 17.40 -16.97
N SER A 333 -22.46 18.11 -16.07
CA SER A 333 -21.33 17.58 -15.32
C SER A 333 -21.63 17.58 -13.83
N CYS A 334 -21.38 16.45 -13.18
CA CYS A 334 -21.55 16.31 -11.73
C CYS A 334 -20.66 17.31 -10.97
N PRO A 335 -21.22 18.17 -10.11
CA PRO A 335 -20.43 19.17 -9.39
C PRO A 335 -19.46 18.57 -8.35
N LEU A 336 -19.65 17.31 -7.94
CA LEU A 336 -18.79 16.64 -6.96
C LEU A 336 -17.61 15.90 -7.57
N CYS A 337 -17.77 15.30 -8.76
CA CYS A 337 -16.74 14.43 -9.34
C CYS A 337 -16.42 14.74 -10.81
N ASN A 338 -17.00 15.82 -11.37
CA ASN A 338 -16.83 16.22 -12.77
C ASN A 338 -17.17 15.12 -13.79
N PHE A 339 -17.97 14.14 -13.37
CA PHE A 339 -18.47 13.10 -14.26
C PHE A 339 -19.54 13.67 -15.17
N THR A 340 -19.36 13.50 -16.46
CA THR A 340 -20.18 14.09 -17.51
C THR A 340 -21.19 13.07 -18.01
N ASN A 341 -22.47 13.43 -18.06
CA ASN A 341 -23.54 12.52 -18.45
C ASN A 341 -24.62 13.23 -19.28
N THR A 342 -25.29 12.47 -20.16
CA THR A 342 -26.42 12.96 -20.95
C THR A 342 -27.67 13.05 -20.09
N ILE A 343 -28.39 14.17 -20.17
CA ILE A 343 -29.70 14.35 -19.55
C ILE A 343 -30.77 14.25 -20.65
N ASP A 344 -31.82 13.47 -20.41
CA ASP A 344 -33.01 13.48 -21.28
C ASP A 344 -33.78 14.79 -21.11
N GLU A 345 -34.41 15.30 -22.18
CA GLU A 345 -35.11 16.59 -22.14
C GLU A 345 -36.28 16.63 -21.15
N LEU A 346 -36.77 15.45 -20.74
CA LEU A 346 -37.89 15.25 -19.83
C LEU A 346 -37.50 15.25 -18.35
N TYR A 347 -36.21 15.13 -18.02
CA TYR A 347 -35.75 15.05 -16.63
C TYR A 347 -35.08 16.35 -16.19
N THR A 348 -35.56 16.90 -15.06
CA THR A 348 -35.00 18.09 -14.40
C THR A 348 -33.89 17.78 -13.39
N LEU A 349 -33.65 16.51 -13.10
CA LEU A 349 -32.67 16.06 -12.10
C LEU A 349 -31.49 15.37 -12.78
N PHE A 350 -30.28 15.73 -12.38
CA PHE A 350 -29.05 15.11 -12.85
C PHE A 350 -28.66 13.94 -11.94
N GLN A 351 -28.58 12.72 -12.50
CA GLN A 351 -28.08 11.56 -11.79
C GLN A 351 -26.64 11.24 -12.22
N CYS A 352 -25.73 11.18 -11.25
CA CYS A 352 -24.33 10.83 -11.50
C CYS A 352 -24.16 9.31 -11.58
N PHE A 353 -23.88 8.77 -12.79
CA PHE A 353 -23.61 7.34 -12.99
C PHE A 353 -22.17 6.90 -12.66
N ASN A 354 -21.38 7.73 -11.98
CA ASN A 354 -20.08 7.28 -11.47
C ASN A 354 -20.32 6.30 -10.30
N PRO A 355 -19.86 5.04 -10.37
CA PRO A 355 -20.10 4.02 -9.33
C PRO A 355 -19.50 4.39 -7.96
N LYS A 356 -18.59 5.36 -7.91
CA LYS A 356 -18.03 5.89 -6.65
C LYS A 356 -18.81 7.08 -6.06
N CYS A 357 -19.69 7.72 -6.84
CA CYS A 357 -20.41 8.93 -6.42
C CYS A 357 -21.92 8.66 -6.23
N MET A 358 -22.60 8.19 -7.28
CA MET A 358 -24.05 7.89 -7.31
C MET A 358 -24.98 8.96 -6.69
N LYS A 359 -24.56 10.23 -6.69
CA LYS A 359 -25.38 11.33 -6.16
C LYS A 359 -26.32 11.88 -7.23
N GLU A 360 -27.52 12.25 -6.78
CA GLU A 360 -28.55 12.97 -7.54
C GLU A 360 -28.46 14.47 -7.18
N THR A 361 -28.60 15.37 -8.16
CA THR A 361 -28.54 16.83 -7.96
C THR A 361 -29.59 17.53 -8.80
#